data_AF-A0A401PB72-F1
#
_entry.id   AF-A0A401PB72-F1
#
_cell.length_a   1.000
_cell.length_b   1.000
_cell.length_c   1.000
_cell.angle_alpha   90.00
_cell.angle_beta   90.00
_cell.angle_gamma   90.00
#
_symmetry.space_group_name_H-M   'P 1'
#
loop_
_entity.id
_entity.type
_entity.pdbx_description
1 polymer ?
#
loop_
_entity_poly.entity_id
_entity_poly.type
_entity_poly.pdbx_seq_one_letter_code
_entity_poly.pdbx_strand_id
1 'polypeptide(L)'
;MATLLWPSLLYVAALLRYLAGAKLNVPKVLLPYSANVKANFTLEADEGCYQWFSTRPDVATIEPVYQNDSECSNTALISIRSTQPTRLTSIIIAEETVTGQVLRCDVMVDIINQIEIVSTTRELYVDDSLLKLTVRALDEEGNTFSSLEGFIFEWSIVKNEDMNNIAESPSKIRIMKFSESTYLPPEHITRMEKEGKQGDIILVSGLMTGTANLKTRLQDSIYKNVPAAVIRVIILENIVLSPAHDIYLLIGAFIRYTVAKVVNGKMTEIQLPSEQYKLELQDNEGSFDKDGKIAELDPETCVVTALQKGQAGLVLMYK
;
A
#
# COMPACT_ATOMS: atom_id res chain seq x y z
N MET A 1 -2.75 -38.41 -44.95
CA MET A 1 -1.97 -37.16 -44.99
C MET A 1 -2.42 -36.22 -43.87
N ALA A 2 -2.08 -36.51 -42.60
CA ALA A 2 -2.51 -35.63 -41.48
C ALA A 2 -1.69 -35.83 -40.19
N THR A 3 -0.39 -36.09 -40.25
CA THR A 3 0.42 -36.36 -39.03
C THR A 3 1.75 -35.58 -38.96
N LEU A 4 2.03 -34.67 -39.90
CA LEU A 4 3.28 -33.89 -39.94
C LEU A 4 3.15 -32.42 -39.47
N LEU A 5 1.96 -31.98 -39.09
CA LEU A 5 1.68 -30.56 -38.76
C LEU A 5 1.94 -30.18 -37.30
N TRP A 6 2.02 -31.16 -36.39
CA TRP A 6 2.24 -30.90 -34.95
C TRP A 6 3.70 -30.56 -34.58
N PRO A 7 4.73 -31.27 -35.07
CA PRO A 7 6.12 -30.94 -34.73
C PRO A 7 6.56 -29.60 -35.36
N SER A 8 5.99 -29.24 -36.51
CA SER A 8 6.22 -27.96 -37.18
C SER A 8 5.58 -26.78 -36.43
N LEU A 9 4.40 -26.93 -35.84
CA LEU A 9 3.80 -25.91 -34.98
C LEU A 9 4.60 -25.66 -33.68
N LEU A 10 5.14 -26.73 -33.08
CA LEU A 10 6.02 -26.63 -31.90
C LEU A 10 7.36 -25.97 -32.23
N TYR A 11 7.93 -26.27 -33.40
CA TYR A 11 9.16 -25.62 -33.87
C TYR A 11 8.94 -24.14 -34.15
N VAL A 12 7.81 -23.78 -34.77
CA VAL A 12 7.44 -22.38 -35.03
C VAL A 12 7.14 -21.63 -33.74
N ALA A 13 6.49 -22.25 -32.75
CA ALA A 13 6.27 -21.66 -31.43
C ALA A 13 7.58 -21.49 -30.62
N ALA A 14 8.52 -22.43 -30.74
CA ALA A 14 9.86 -22.32 -30.14
C ALA A 14 10.70 -21.22 -30.82
N LEU A 15 10.60 -21.08 -32.15
CA LEU A 15 11.21 -19.98 -32.90
C LEU A 15 10.57 -18.61 -32.59
N LEU A 16 9.25 -18.57 -32.37
CA LEU A 16 8.52 -17.34 -31.99
C LEU A 16 8.90 -16.87 -30.58
N ARG A 17 9.22 -17.78 -29.65
CA ARG A 17 9.77 -17.40 -28.34
C ARG A 17 11.17 -16.81 -28.46
N TYR A 18 12.01 -17.36 -29.35
CA TYR A 18 13.34 -16.82 -29.65
C TYR A 18 13.33 -15.46 -30.38
N LEU A 19 12.18 -15.04 -30.92
CA LEU A 19 12.00 -13.75 -31.60
C LEU A 19 11.42 -12.66 -30.68
N ALA A 20 10.99 -13.01 -29.48
CA ALA A 20 10.62 -12.01 -28.48
C ALA A 20 11.91 -11.44 -27.91
N GLY A 21 12.21 -10.18 -28.23
CA GLY A 21 13.35 -9.49 -27.62
C GLY A 21 13.11 -9.33 -26.12
N ALA A 22 14.17 -9.56 -25.34
CA ALA A 22 14.14 -9.40 -23.90
C ALA A 22 13.82 -7.95 -23.48
N LYS A 23 13.37 -7.78 -22.24
CA LYS A 23 12.83 -6.52 -21.71
C LYS A 23 13.38 -6.20 -20.34
N LEU A 24 13.59 -4.91 -20.09
CA LEU A 24 13.89 -4.40 -18.75
C LEU A 24 12.61 -4.15 -17.97
N ASN A 25 12.68 -4.31 -16.65
CA ASN A 25 11.58 -4.02 -15.71
C ASN A 25 11.12 -2.55 -15.76
N VAL A 26 12.01 -1.62 -16.10
CA VAL A 26 11.69 -0.19 -16.26
C VAL A 26 12.49 0.47 -17.41
N PRO A 27 11.92 1.46 -18.11
CA PRO A 27 12.65 2.23 -19.12
C PRO A 27 13.44 3.41 -18.54
N LYS A 28 13.01 3.93 -17.38
CA LYS A 28 13.58 5.12 -16.73
C LYS A 28 13.58 4.98 -15.22
N VAL A 29 14.63 5.48 -14.58
CA VAL A 29 14.80 5.52 -13.14
C VAL A 29 15.12 6.94 -12.72
N LEU A 30 14.41 7.48 -11.72
CA LEU A 30 14.69 8.76 -11.10
C LEU A 30 15.11 8.54 -9.66
N LEU A 31 16.34 8.90 -9.30
CA LEU A 31 16.89 8.68 -7.96
C LEU A 31 17.23 10.02 -7.27
N PRO A 32 16.99 10.14 -5.96
CA PRO A 32 17.22 11.37 -5.23
C PRO A 32 18.71 11.56 -4.91
N TYR A 33 19.22 12.77 -5.13
CA TYR A 33 20.56 13.15 -4.71
C TYR A 33 20.67 13.21 -3.18
N SER A 34 21.79 12.76 -2.62
CA SER A 34 22.18 13.03 -1.25
C SER A 34 23.70 13.01 -1.12
N ALA A 35 24.23 13.81 -0.19
CA ALA A 35 25.65 13.78 0.14
C ALA A 35 26.05 12.55 0.97
N ASN A 36 25.09 11.97 1.71
CA ASN A 36 25.36 10.92 2.70
C ASN A 36 24.69 9.58 2.35
N VAL A 37 23.55 9.63 1.67
CA VAL A 37 22.75 8.46 1.31
C VAL A 37 22.96 8.13 -0.15
N LYS A 38 23.22 6.85 -0.44
CA LYS A 38 23.25 6.34 -1.81
C LYS A 38 22.02 5.47 -2.00
N ALA A 39 20.97 6.06 -2.56
CA ALA A 39 19.80 5.28 -2.95
C ALA A 39 20.17 4.35 -4.10
N ASN A 40 19.65 3.13 -4.00
CA ASN A 40 19.89 2.07 -4.96
C ASN A 40 18.59 1.70 -5.67
N PHE A 41 18.73 1.09 -6.84
CA PHE A 41 17.61 0.54 -7.59
C PHE A 41 18.05 -0.71 -8.35
N THR A 42 17.27 -1.78 -8.25
CA THR A 42 17.55 -3.04 -8.95
C THR A 42 16.95 -3.00 -10.36
N LEU A 43 17.82 -2.97 -11.36
CA LEU A 43 17.46 -3.11 -12.76
C LEU A 43 17.51 -4.59 -13.12
N GLU A 44 16.45 -5.09 -13.75
CA GLU A 44 16.29 -6.51 -14.06
C GLU A 44 15.81 -6.68 -15.50
N ALA A 45 16.45 -7.61 -16.21
CA ALA A 45 15.98 -8.14 -17.47
C ALA A 45 15.17 -9.43 -17.22
N ASP A 46 14.06 -9.59 -17.94
CA ASP A 46 13.17 -10.75 -17.81
C ASP A 46 13.84 -12.08 -18.18
N GLU A 47 14.71 -12.06 -19.18
CA GLU A 47 15.50 -13.21 -19.61
C GLU A 47 16.83 -12.78 -20.26
N GLY A 48 17.76 -13.73 -20.38
CA GLY A 48 19.08 -13.52 -21.00
C GLY A 48 20.20 -13.28 -19.99
N CYS A 49 21.38 -12.99 -20.52
CA CYS A 49 22.59 -12.78 -19.72
C CYS A 49 23.34 -11.57 -20.24
N TYR A 50 23.47 -10.53 -19.41
CA TYR A 50 23.91 -9.21 -19.86
C TYR A 50 25.23 -8.79 -19.23
N GLN A 51 25.97 -8.02 -20.01
CA GLN A 51 27.01 -7.13 -19.53
C GLN A 51 26.44 -5.73 -19.37
N TRP A 52 26.70 -5.12 -18.22
CA TRP A 52 26.11 -3.84 -17.85
C TRP A 52 27.13 -2.73 -17.93
N PHE A 53 26.73 -1.62 -18.53
CA PHE A 53 27.58 -0.44 -18.72
C PHE A 53 26.81 0.84 -18.39
N SER A 54 27.51 1.82 -17.81
CA SER A 54 26.98 3.17 -17.55
C SER A 54 27.75 4.18 -18.40
N THR A 55 27.04 5.01 -19.17
CA THR A 55 27.67 6.07 -19.98
C THR A 55 28.31 7.16 -19.11
N ARG A 56 27.79 7.37 -17.89
CA ARG A 56 28.30 8.32 -16.90
C ARG A 56 28.39 7.70 -15.50
N PRO A 57 29.46 6.93 -15.21
CA PRO A 57 29.68 6.33 -13.88
C PRO A 57 29.84 7.36 -12.75
N ASP A 58 30.21 8.60 -13.08
CA ASP A 58 30.24 9.74 -12.15
C ASP A 58 28.85 10.13 -11.63
N VAL A 59 27.79 9.86 -12.41
CA VAL A 59 26.39 10.15 -12.04
C VAL A 59 25.76 8.93 -11.38
N ALA A 60 25.82 7.78 -12.05
CA ALA A 60 25.25 6.52 -11.59
C ALA A 60 26.13 5.34 -12.01
N THR A 61 26.55 4.53 -11.05
CA THR A 61 27.26 3.27 -11.28
C THR A 61 26.27 2.12 -11.40
N ILE A 62 26.67 1.08 -12.12
CA ILE A 62 25.91 -0.17 -12.26
C ILE A 62 26.81 -1.33 -11.84
N GLU A 63 26.33 -2.14 -10.91
CA GLU A 63 27.06 -3.31 -10.40
C GLU A 63 26.24 -4.58 -10.68
N PRO A 64 26.73 -5.52 -11.52
CA PRO A 64 26.02 -6.74 -11.83
C PRO A 64 25.86 -7.63 -10.59
N VAL A 65 24.68 -8.24 -10.44
CA VAL A 65 24.40 -9.22 -9.39
C VAL A 65 24.52 -10.61 -10.01
N TYR A 66 25.70 -11.21 -9.88
CA TYR A 66 25.99 -12.52 -10.45
C TYR A 66 25.27 -13.64 -9.70
N GLN A 67 24.69 -14.57 -10.45
CA GLN A 67 24.20 -15.84 -9.90
C GLN A 67 25.24 -16.92 -10.18
N ASN A 68 25.60 -17.70 -9.15
CA ASN A 68 26.39 -18.94 -9.27
C ASN A 68 27.68 -18.80 -10.12
N ASP A 69 28.52 -17.79 -9.84
CA ASP A 69 29.81 -17.54 -10.52
C ASP A 69 29.72 -17.37 -12.05
N SER A 70 28.58 -16.90 -12.57
CA SER A 70 28.44 -16.52 -13.98
C SER A 70 29.24 -15.28 -14.36
N GLU A 71 29.67 -15.19 -15.62
CA GLU A 71 30.40 -14.01 -16.17
C GLU A 71 29.48 -12.87 -16.63
N CYS A 72 28.17 -13.07 -16.56
CA CYS A 72 27.13 -12.09 -16.92
C CYS A 72 25.95 -12.22 -15.97
N SER A 73 25.07 -11.21 -15.93
CA SER A 73 23.91 -11.23 -15.03
C SER A 73 22.65 -10.74 -15.73
N ASN A 74 21.50 -11.24 -15.28
CA ASN A 74 20.18 -10.71 -15.68
C ASN A 74 19.72 -9.57 -14.75
N THR A 75 20.42 -9.36 -13.64
CA THR A 75 20.11 -8.35 -12.61
C THR A 75 21.35 -7.50 -12.32
N ALA A 76 21.14 -6.22 -12.08
CA ALA A 76 22.20 -5.30 -11.70
C ALA A 76 21.69 -4.18 -10.80
N LEU A 77 22.53 -3.73 -9.89
CA LEU A 77 22.23 -2.70 -8.91
C LEU A 77 22.73 -1.34 -9.39
N ILE A 78 21.82 -0.41 -9.64
CA ILE A 78 22.14 0.99 -9.88
C ILE A 78 22.41 1.65 -8.53
N SER A 79 23.51 2.39 -8.43
CA SER A 79 23.86 3.20 -7.24
C SER A 79 24.27 4.61 -7.65
N ILE A 80 23.79 5.62 -6.93
CA ILE A 80 24.13 7.02 -7.21
C ILE A 80 25.57 7.33 -6.81
N ARG A 81 26.27 8.08 -7.68
CA ARG A 81 27.61 8.64 -7.41
C ARG A 81 27.71 10.15 -7.65
N SER A 82 26.63 10.79 -8.09
CA SER A 82 26.59 12.25 -8.28
C SER A 82 27.10 12.99 -7.04
N THR A 83 27.97 13.97 -7.26
CA THR A 83 28.48 14.86 -6.22
C THR A 83 27.75 16.20 -6.20
N GLN A 84 26.93 16.50 -7.22
CA GLN A 84 26.27 17.79 -7.39
C GLN A 84 24.75 17.68 -7.19
N PRO A 85 24.13 18.64 -6.47
CA PRO A 85 22.69 18.70 -6.25
C PRO A 85 21.97 19.30 -7.47
N THR A 86 22.23 18.75 -8.66
CA THR A 86 21.67 19.22 -9.92
C THR A 86 21.17 18.02 -10.72
N ARG A 87 20.19 18.26 -11.60
CA ARG A 87 19.67 17.22 -12.47
C ARG A 87 20.77 16.70 -13.39
N LEU A 88 21.11 15.43 -13.24
CA LEU A 88 22.10 14.74 -14.06
C LEU A 88 21.48 13.47 -14.63
N THR A 89 21.99 13.03 -15.78
CA THR A 89 21.48 11.84 -16.46
C THR A 89 22.64 10.96 -16.89
N SER A 90 22.49 9.65 -16.67
CA SER A 90 23.30 8.59 -17.23
C SER A 90 22.39 7.63 -18.00
N ILE A 91 22.98 6.88 -18.93
CA ILE A 91 22.29 5.82 -19.66
C ILE A 91 22.94 4.51 -19.24
N ILE A 92 22.13 3.60 -18.72
CA ILE A 92 22.54 2.22 -18.48
C ILE A 92 22.24 1.41 -19.73
N ILE A 93 23.26 0.68 -20.18
CA ILE A 93 23.23 -0.17 -21.35
C ILE A 93 23.43 -1.60 -20.87
N ALA A 94 22.55 -2.51 -21.27
CA ALA A 94 22.68 -3.93 -21.05
C ALA A 94 22.86 -4.61 -22.41
N GLU A 95 24.01 -5.21 -22.65
CA GLU A 95 24.32 -5.93 -23.89
C GLU A 95 24.28 -7.42 -23.62
N GLU A 96 23.41 -8.14 -24.32
CA GLU A 96 23.29 -9.59 -24.19
C GLU A 96 24.49 -10.29 -24.85
N THR A 97 25.13 -11.21 -24.13
CA THR A 97 26.40 -11.82 -24.54
C THR A 97 26.31 -12.70 -25.78
N VAL A 98 25.14 -13.24 -26.11
CA VAL A 98 24.97 -14.18 -27.24
C VAL A 98 24.41 -13.50 -28.48
N THR A 99 23.29 -12.78 -28.37
CA THR A 99 22.66 -12.14 -29.54
C THR A 99 23.22 -10.74 -29.85
N GLY A 100 23.91 -10.11 -28.89
CA GLY A 100 24.29 -8.70 -28.98
C GLY A 100 23.10 -7.76 -28.86
N GLN A 101 21.94 -8.22 -28.39
CA GLN A 101 20.79 -7.36 -28.15
C GLN A 101 21.15 -6.30 -27.09
N VAL A 102 20.85 -5.04 -27.40
CA VAL A 102 21.12 -3.92 -26.50
C VAL A 102 19.82 -3.40 -25.91
N LEU A 103 19.74 -3.42 -24.58
CA LEU A 103 18.67 -2.80 -23.79
C LEU A 103 19.18 -1.51 -23.15
N ARG A 104 18.27 -0.56 -22.94
CA ARG A 104 18.60 0.77 -22.45
C ARG A 104 17.65 1.21 -21.34
N CYS A 105 18.22 1.78 -20.28
CA CYS A 105 17.48 2.48 -19.22
C CYS A 105 18.10 3.85 -18.97
N ASP A 106 17.29 4.91 -18.98
CA ASP A 106 17.76 6.26 -18.61
C ASP A 106 17.70 6.44 -17.09
N VAL A 107 18.82 6.77 -16.47
CA VAL A 107 18.91 7.03 -15.03
C VAL A 107 19.12 8.51 -14.81
N MET A 108 18.19 9.14 -14.09
CA MET A 108 18.21 10.55 -13.73
C MET A 108 18.47 10.66 -12.23
N VAL A 109 19.32 11.60 -11.84
CA VAL A 109 19.56 11.96 -10.45
C VAL A 109 19.09 13.39 -10.27
N ASP A 110 18.23 13.65 -9.28
CA ASP A 110 17.65 14.98 -9.05
C ASP A 110 17.34 15.23 -7.57
N ILE A 111 16.85 16.43 -7.25
CA ILE A 111 16.54 16.90 -5.89
C ILE A 111 15.05 16.68 -5.58
N ILE A 112 14.77 16.13 -4.40
CA ILE A 112 13.40 16.06 -3.86
C ILE A 112 12.88 17.46 -3.56
N ASN A 113 11.74 17.81 -4.17
CA ASN A 113 11.05 19.08 -3.96
C ASN A 113 9.86 18.91 -2.98
N GLN A 114 9.15 17.79 -3.06
CA GLN A 114 7.97 17.50 -2.24
C GLN A 114 7.95 16.04 -1.80
N ILE A 115 7.39 15.79 -0.62
CA ILE A 115 7.06 14.43 -0.16
C ILE A 115 5.57 14.32 0.15
N GLU A 116 5.02 13.13 0.02
CA GLU A 116 3.63 12.77 0.27
C GLU A 116 3.58 11.45 1.03
N ILE A 117 2.53 11.23 1.82
CA ILE A 117 2.26 9.93 2.42
C ILE A 117 1.16 9.24 1.60
N VAL A 118 1.47 8.06 1.11
CA VAL A 118 0.59 7.20 0.34
C VAL A 118 0.17 6.01 1.20
N SER A 119 -1.11 5.66 1.11
CA SER A 119 -1.70 4.51 1.79
C SER A 119 -2.71 3.81 0.88
N THR A 120 -2.99 2.54 1.16
CA THR A 120 -4.03 1.77 0.43
C THR A 120 -5.44 2.18 0.84
N THR A 121 -5.62 2.51 2.12
CA THR A 121 -6.86 3.05 2.70
C THR A 121 -6.52 4.12 3.73
N ARG A 122 -7.51 4.93 4.11
CA ARG A 122 -7.42 5.88 5.22
C ARG A 122 -8.16 5.39 6.46
N GLU A 123 -8.71 4.18 6.41
CA GLU A 123 -9.45 3.55 7.49
C GLU A 123 -8.60 2.48 8.18
N LEU A 124 -8.74 2.41 9.51
CA LEU A 124 -8.02 1.49 10.37
C LEU A 124 -8.98 0.98 11.44
N TYR A 125 -8.97 -0.32 11.73
CA TYR A 125 -9.81 -0.87 12.80
C TYR A 125 -9.02 -0.99 14.10
N VAL A 126 -9.63 -0.59 15.21
CA VAL A 126 -9.04 -0.68 16.55
C VAL A 126 -8.61 -2.11 16.86
N ASP A 127 -7.34 -2.28 17.24
CA ASP A 127 -6.74 -3.54 17.70
C ASP A 127 -6.93 -4.74 16.76
N ASP A 128 -7.26 -4.52 15.47
CA ASP A 128 -7.60 -5.60 14.54
C ASP A 128 -6.75 -5.57 13.27
N SER A 129 -6.31 -4.38 12.84
CA SER A 129 -5.55 -4.21 11.58
C SER A 129 -4.37 -3.25 11.72
N LEU A 130 -3.34 -3.48 10.90
CA LEU A 130 -2.22 -2.57 10.70
C LEU A 130 -2.38 -1.87 9.35
N LEU A 131 -2.10 -0.56 9.31
CA LEU A 131 -2.05 0.20 8.07
C LEU A 131 -0.59 0.46 7.69
N LYS A 132 -0.22 0.07 6.47
CA LYS A 132 1.06 0.41 5.87
C LYS A 132 0.99 1.82 5.28
N LEU A 133 1.90 2.68 5.71
CA LEU A 133 2.10 4.02 5.16
C LEU A 133 3.45 4.06 4.46
N THR A 134 3.49 4.65 3.26
CA THR A 134 4.70 4.76 2.45
C THR A 134 4.89 6.21 2.00
N VAL A 135 6.12 6.69 2.00
CA VAL A 135 6.46 8.01 1.47
C VAL A 135 6.62 7.93 -0.04
N ARG A 136 6.02 8.88 -0.74
CA ARG A 136 6.29 9.19 -2.14
C ARG A 136 7.02 10.53 -2.20
N ALA A 137 8.13 10.60 -2.93
CA ALA A 137 8.83 11.86 -3.17
C ALA A 137 8.65 12.30 -4.61
N LEU A 138 8.62 13.61 -4.83
CA LEU A 138 8.43 14.26 -6.11
C LEU A 138 9.54 15.29 -6.39
N ASP A 139 9.97 15.39 -7.65
CA ASP A 139 10.84 16.47 -8.14
C ASP A 139 10.04 17.78 -8.35
N GLU A 140 10.69 18.81 -8.87
CA GLU A 140 10.05 20.11 -9.15
C GLU A 140 8.95 19.99 -10.21
N GLU A 141 9.10 19.08 -11.18
CA GLU A 141 8.10 18.83 -12.23
C GLU A 141 6.98 17.87 -11.79
N GLY A 142 7.02 17.34 -10.57
CA GLY A 142 6.01 16.41 -10.05
C GLY A 142 6.22 14.95 -10.46
N ASN A 143 7.40 14.58 -10.98
CA ASN A 143 7.77 13.20 -11.27
C ASN A 143 8.12 12.46 -9.96
N THR A 144 7.79 11.17 -9.90
CA THR A 144 8.04 10.34 -8.72
C THR A 144 9.41 9.72 -8.74
N PHE A 145 10.14 9.85 -7.63
CA PHE A 145 11.39 9.12 -7.41
C PHE A 145 11.14 7.62 -7.34
N SER A 146 11.94 6.85 -8.07
CA SER A 146 11.82 5.40 -8.20
C SER A 146 12.22 4.64 -6.93
N SER A 147 13.05 5.25 -6.08
CA SER A 147 13.51 4.65 -4.82
C SER A 147 13.85 5.73 -3.80
N LEU A 148 13.51 5.45 -2.54
CA LEU A 148 13.87 6.25 -1.36
C LEU A 148 14.71 5.43 -0.37
N GLU A 149 15.29 4.33 -0.84
CA GLU A 149 16.06 3.43 0.01
C GLU A 149 17.22 4.15 0.69
N GLY A 150 17.33 3.97 2.01
CA GLY A 150 18.38 4.55 2.83
C GLY A 150 18.11 5.97 3.33
N PHE A 151 17.07 6.66 2.83
CA PHE A 151 16.67 7.95 3.38
C PHE A 151 15.98 7.79 4.74
N ILE A 152 16.35 8.66 5.68
CA ILE A 152 15.79 8.65 7.02
C ILE A 152 14.60 9.63 7.07
N PHE A 153 13.47 9.12 7.54
CA PHE A 153 12.26 9.88 7.73
C PHE A 153 11.90 9.92 9.20
N GLU A 154 11.59 11.10 9.71
CA GLU A 154 11.08 11.28 11.07
C GLU A 154 9.56 11.22 11.06
N TRP A 155 9.00 10.14 11.61
CA TRP A 155 7.56 9.97 11.71
C TRP A 155 7.05 10.38 13.10
N SER A 156 5.99 11.18 13.11
CA SER A 156 5.39 11.70 14.34
C SER A 156 3.87 11.72 14.26
N ILE A 157 3.22 11.60 15.41
CA ILE A 157 1.77 11.74 15.54
C ILE A 157 1.50 13.20 15.92
N VAL A 158 0.71 13.89 15.11
CA VAL A 158 0.34 15.28 15.38
C VAL A 158 -0.65 15.31 16.53
N LYS A 159 -0.25 15.95 17.64
CA LYS A 159 -1.16 16.26 18.75
C LYS A 159 -2.01 17.47 18.33
N ASN A 160 -3.33 17.38 18.45
CA ASN A 160 -4.19 18.52 18.15
C ASN A 160 -3.95 19.63 19.19
N GLU A 161 -3.50 20.81 18.74
CA GLU A 161 -3.19 21.97 19.59
C GLU A 161 -4.47 22.67 20.11
N ASP A 162 -5.65 22.34 19.57
CA ASP A 162 -6.93 22.99 19.92
C ASP A 162 -7.49 22.64 21.31
N MET A 163 -6.82 21.77 22.07
CA MET A 163 -7.21 21.43 23.44
C MET A 163 -6.21 22.01 24.43
N ASN A 164 -6.42 23.27 24.81
CA ASN A 164 -5.78 23.98 25.93
C ASN A 164 -5.97 23.31 27.32
N ASN A 165 -6.36 22.03 27.37
CA ASN A 165 -6.40 21.24 28.59
C ASN A 165 -5.23 20.25 28.56
N ILE A 166 -4.28 20.51 29.45
CA ILE A 166 -3.12 19.69 29.81
C ILE A 166 -3.64 18.43 30.55
N ALA A 167 -4.41 17.61 29.85
CA ALA A 167 -4.70 16.23 30.18
C ALA A 167 -4.42 15.47 28.89
N GLU A 168 -3.25 14.82 28.85
CA GLU A 168 -2.75 14.07 27.70
C GLU A 168 -3.86 13.17 27.14
N SER A 169 -4.50 13.61 26.06
CA SER A 169 -5.41 12.73 25.35
C SER A 169 -4.59 11.52 24.89
N PRO A 170 -4.97 10.30 25.28
CA PRO A 170 -4.22 9.12 24.92
C PRO A 170 -4.09 9.04 23.40
N SER A 171 -2.89 8.69 22.92
CA SER A 171 -2.66 8.58 21.49
C SER A 171 -3.62 7.55 20.91
N LYS A 172 -4.43 7.96 19.92
CA LYS A 172 -5.39 7.08 19.26
C LYS A 172 -4.73 6.09 18.32
N ILE A 173 -3.50 6.37 17.90
CA ILE A 173 -2.73 5.56 16.98
C ILE A 173 -1.34 5.29 17.55
N ARG A 174 -0.72 4.17 17.15
CA ARG A 174 0.66 3.84 17.48
C ARG A 174 1.43 3.52 16.21
N ILE A 175 2.64 4.05 16.10
CA ILE A 175 3.61 3.64 15.08
C ILE A 175 4.29 2.36 15.58
N MET A 176 4.35 1.34 14.71
CA MET A 176 4.89 0.03 15.02
C MET A 176 6.08 -0.29 14.13
N LYS A 177 7.02 -1.06 14.68
CA LYS A 177 8.11 -1.67 13.92
C LYS A 177 7.62 -2.90 13.18
N PHE A 178 8.21 -3.20 12.04
CA PHE A 178 7.97 -4.44 11.32
C PHE A 178 8.37 -5.66 12.15
N SER A 179 9.43 -5.57 12.96
CA SER A 179 9.84 -6.63 13.89
C SER A 179 8.79 -6.99 14.95
N GLU A 180 7.85 -6.07 15.24
CA GLU A 180 6.74 -6.28 16.19
C GLU A 180 5.47 -6.78 15.48
N SER A 181 5.52 -6.95 14.16
CA SER A 181 4.37 -7.30 13.31
C SER A 181 4.51 -8.69 12.71
N THR A 182 3.43 -9.18 12.10
CA THR A 182 3.42 -10.42 11.31
C THR A 182 3.81 -10.21 9.84
N TYR A 183 4.18 -8.99 9.44
CA TYR A 183 4.48 -8.63 8.06
C TYR A 183 5.99 -8.59 7.79
N LEU A 184 6.38 -9.02 6.58
CA LEU A 184 7.78 -8.96 6.16
C LEU A 184 8.16 -7.54 5.74
N PRO A 185 9.18 -6.93 6.36
CA PRO A 185 9.74 -5.67 5.90
C PRO A 185 10.57 -5.85 4.62
N PRO A 186 10.64 -4.81 3.76
CA PRO A 186 11.73 -4.69 2.79
C PRO A 186 13.11 -4.71 3.46
N GLU A 187 14.13 -5.15 2.74
CA GLU A 187 15.48 -5.31 3.30
C GLU A 187 16.06 -4.01 3.85
N HIS A 188 15.85 -2.90 3.14
CA HIS A 188 16.34 -1.59 3.57
C HIS A 188 15.66 -1.12 4.86
N ILE A 189 14.35 -1.36 5.02
CA ILE A 189 13.62 -1.04 6.24
C ILE A 189 14.13 -1.88 7.42
N THR A 190 14.39 -3.16 7.19
CA THR A 190 14.97 -4.06 8.21
C THR A 190 16.29 -3.51 8.75
N ARG A 191 17.17 -3.02 7.88
CA ARG A 191 18.45 -2.40 8.26
C ARG A 191 18.22 -1.10 9.04
N MET A 192 17.27 -0.26 8.61
CA MET A 192 16.95 0.99 9.30
C MET A 192 16.43 0.76 10.72
N GLU A 193 15.53 -0.21 10.92
CA GLU A 193 15.00 -0.53 12.25
C GLU A 193 16.06 -1.07 13.21
N LYS A 194 17.03 -1.86 12.69
CA LYS A 194 18.18 -2.34 13.48
C LYS A 194 19.04 -1.18 13.99
N GLU A 195 19.14 -0.10 13.24
CA GLU A 195 19.84 1.13 13.63
C GLU A 195 18.98 2.09 14.46
N GLY A 196 17.73 1.72 14.77
CA GLY A 196 16.79 2.58 15.48
C GLY A 196 16.26 3.76 14.66
N LYS A 197 16.43 3.71 13.34
CA LYS A 197 15.97 4.73 12.38
C LYS A 197 14.66 4.29 11.73
N GLN A 198 13.92 5.25 11.20
CA GLN A 198 12.70 5.02 10.42
C GLN A 198 12.96 5.36 8.95
N GLY A 199 12.47 4.51 8.05
CA GLY A 199 12.59 4.70 6.61
C GLY A 199 11.34 5.29 5.98
N ASP A 200 11.23 5.13 4.67
CA ASP A 200 10.12 5.57 3.83
C ASP A 200 8.82 4.78 4.09
N ILE A 201 8.88 3.65 4.80
CA ILE A 201 7.71 2.80 5.10
C ILE A 201 7.59 2.58 6.60
N ILE A 202 6.37 2.73 7.12
CA ILE A 202 6.01 2.39 8.51
C ILE A 202 4.71 1.60 8.56
N LEU A 203 4.49 0.91 9.70
CA LEU A 203 3.20 0.34 10.07
C LEU A 203 2.58 1.16 11.20
N VAL A 204 1.26 1.31 11.17
CA VAL A 204 0.50 1.96 12.26
C VAL A 204 -0.68 1.12 12.70
N SER A 205 -0.97 1.13 14.00
CA SER A 205 -2.12 0.43 14.61
C SER A 205 -3.07 1.40 15.29
N GLY A 206 -4.37 1.08 15.24
CA GLY A 206 -5.41 1.87 15.91
C GLY A 206 -5.58 1.40 17.34
N LEU A 207 -5.46 2.32 18.30
CA LEU A 207 -5.68 2.05 19.74
C LEU A 207 -7.07 2.48 20.19
N MET A 208 -7.61 3.56 19.60
CA MET A 208 -8.92 4.11 19.97
C MET A 208 -9.60 4.72 18.75
N THR A 209 -10.93 4.75 18.78
CA THR A 209 -11.73 5.31 17.68
C THR A 209 -11.56 6.82 17.53
N GLY A 210 -11.79 7.30 16.30
CA GLY A 210 -11.73 8.71 15.93
C GLY A 210 -10.69 8.97 14.85
N THR A 211 -10.15 10.18 14.77
CA THR A 211 -9.18 10.53 13.73
C THR A 211 -7.81 10.85 14.30
N ALA A 212 -6.76 10.41 13.62
CA ALA A 212 -5.37 10.70 13.96
C ALA A 212 -4.66 11.29 12.74
N ASN A 213 -3.81 12.29 12.97
CA ASN A 213 -2.96 12.87 11.94
C ASN A 213 -1.52 12.39 12.15
N LEU A 214 -0.91 11.85 11.11
CA LEU A 214 0.51 11.51 11.11
C LEU A 214 1.26 12.45 10.21
N LYS A 215 2.48 12.78 10.63
CA LYS A 215 3.38 13.68 9.93
C LYS A 215 4.72 12.99 9.72
N THR A 216 5.30 13.18 8.56
CA THR A 216 6.66 12.72 8.25
C THR A 216 7.51 13.82 7.66
N ARG A 217 8.80 13.85 8.03
CA ARG A 217 9.79 14.80 7.54
C ARG A 217 11.05 14.07 7.12
N LEU A 218 11.63 14.49 5.99
CA LEU A 218 12.93 14.00 5.52
C LEU A 218 14.06 14.61 6.36
N GLN A 219 14.93 13.78 6.95
CA GLN A 219 15.96 14.23 7.90
C GLN A 219 17.25 14.75 7.22
N ASP A 220 17.42 14.56 5.91
CA ASP A 220 18.64 14.97 5.22
C ASP A 220 18.84 16.50 5.26
N SER A 221 20.10 16.93 5.42
CA SER A 221 20.45 18.34 5.60
C SER A 221 20.20 19.18 4.35
N ILE A 222 20.27 18.58 3.16
CA ILE A 222 19.94 19.27 1.90
C ILE A 222 18.43 19.50 1.74
N TYR A 223 17.61 18.67 2.38
CA TYR A 223 16.15 18.68 2.24
C TYR A 223 15.43 19.39 3.40
N LYS A 224 16.13 20.23 4.17
CA LYS A 224 15.54 20.98 5.31
C LYS A 224 14.31 21.82 4.93
N ASN A 225 14.29 22.32 3.70
CA ASN A 225 13.22 23.17 3.18
C ASN A 225 12.05 22.38 2.59
N VAL A 226 12.19 21.07 2.39
CA VAL A 226 11.09 20.22 1.91
C VAL A 226 10.00 20.17 3.00
N PRO A 227 8.76 20.55 2.68
CA PRO A 227 7.66 20.50 3.64
C PRO A 227 7.43 19.09 4.18
N ALA A 228 7.01 19.00 5.44
CA ALA A 228 6.60 17.74 6.01
C ALA A 228 5.25 17.30 5.40
N ALA A 229 5.12 16.01 5.06
CA ALA A 229 3.86 15.44 4.61
C ALA A 229 2.97 15.09 5.81
N VAL A 230 1.66 15.25 5.66
CA VAL A 230 0.67 14.91 6.69
C VAL A 230 -0.43 14.05 6.08
N ILE A 231 -0.85 13.00 6.80
CA ILE A 231 -2.00 12.16 6.44
C ILE A 231 -2.96 12.05 7.62
N ARG A 232 -4.26 12.12 7.32
CA ARG A 232 -5.34 11.86 8.28
C ARG A 232 -5.83 10.43 8.12
N VAL A 233 -5.78 9.68 9.20
CA VAL A 233 -6.30 8.31 9.32
C VAL A 233 -7.54 8.32 10.21
N ILE A 234 -8.56 7.56 9.81
CA ILE A 234 -9.81 7.35 10.52
C ILE A 234 -9.77 5.97 11.16
N ILE A 235 -10.01 5.91 12.46
CA ILE A 235 -9.94 4.70 13.26
C ILE A 235 -11.36 4.34 13.67
N LEU A 236 -11.82 3.19 13.21
CA LEU A 236 -13.18 2.69 13.34
C LEU A 236 -13.22 1.46 14.26
N GLU A 237 -14.40 1.15 14.78
CA GLU A 237 -14.64 -0.17 15.37
C GLU A 237 -15.00 -1.16 14.27
N ASN A 238 -14.48 -2.38 14.35
CA ASN A 238 -14.91 -3.46 13.46
C ASN A 238 -16.20 -4.06 14.04
N ILE A 239 -17.35 -3.60 13.52
CA ILE A 239 -18.67 -4.03 13.96
C ILE A 239 -19.32 -4.87 12.88
N VAL A 240 -19.89 -6.01 13.29
CA VAL A 240 -20.53 -6.97 12.40
C VAL A 240 -21.96 -7.22 12.87
N LEU A 241 -22.88 -7.20 11.92
CA LEU A 241 -24.27 -7.62 12.11
C LEU A 241 -24.35 -9.15 11.93
N SER A 242 -25.02 -9.84 12.84
CA SER A 242 -25.25 -11.28 12.75
C SER A 242 -26.75 -11.58 12.75
N PRO A 243 -27.25 -12.36 11.77
CA PRO A 243 -26.51 -12.88 10.61
C PRO A 243 -26.17 -11.78 9.59
N ALA A 244 -25.01 -11.92 8.94
CA ALA A 244 -24.46 -10.93 7.99
C ALA A 244 -24.86 -11.14 6.52
N HIS A 245 -25.54 -12.25 6.22
CA HIS A 245 -25.92 -12.64 4.87
C HIS A 245 -27.40 -12.38 4.61
N ASP A 246 -27.79 -12.38 3.33
CA ASP A 246 -29.18 -12.21 2.92
C ASP A 246 -30.07 -13.33 3.50
N ILE A 247 -31.20 -12.92 4.06
CA ILE A 247 -32.15 -13.81 4.73
C ILE A 247 -33.46 -13.82 3.95
N TYR A 248 -34.00 -15.01 3.78
CA TYR A 248 -35.32 -15.22 3.17
C TYR A 248 -36.31 -15.63 4.25
N LEU A 249 -37.30 -14.78 4.49
CA LEU A 249 -38.35 -15.01 5.49
C LEU A 249 -39.70 -15.25 4.82
N LEU A 250 -40.49 -16.17 5.39
CA LEU A 250 -41.89 -16.31 5.04
C LEU A 250 -42.70 -15.17 5.69
N ILE A 251 -43.82 -14.80 5.07
CA ILE A 251 -44.73 -13.80 5.64
C ILE A 251 -45.20 -14.26 7.03
N GLY A 252 -45.07 -13.38 8.03
CA GLY A 252 -45.34 -13.64 9.45
C GLY A 252 -44.17 -14.26 10.23
N ALA A 253 -43.09 -14.67 9.57
CA ALA A 253 -41.88 -15.14 10.24
C ALA A 253 -41.02 -13.96 10.72
N PHE A 254 -40.20 -14.20 11.73
CA PHE A 254 -39.32 -13.21 12.32
C PHE A 254 -37.90 -13.74 12.51
N ILE A 255 -36.94 -12.82 12.59
CA ILE A 255 -35.54 -13.12 12.91
C ILE A 255 -34.99 -12.07 13.86
N ARG A 256 -34.15 -12.52 14.79
CA ARG A 256 -33.43 -11.65 15.70
C ARG A 256 -32.02 -11.39 15.19
N TYR A 257 -31.67 -10.12 15.08
CA TYR A 257 -30.32 -9.70 14.76
C TYR A 257 -29.53 -9.41 16.03
N THR A 258 -28.24 -9.73 16.01
CA THR A 258 -27.28 -9.33 17.03
C THR A 258 -26.16 -8.52 16.41
N VAL A 259 -25.56 -7.65 17.20
CA VAL A 259 -24.41 -6.84 16.76
C VAL A 259 -23.22 -7.27 17.58
N ALA A 260 -22.10 -7.55 16.93
CA ALA A 260 -20.88 -7.96 17.59
C ALA A 260 -19.71 -7.09 17.16
N LYS A 261 -18.86 -6.74 18.12
CA LYS A 261 -17.56 -6.12 17.89
C LYS A 261 -16.51 -7.20 17.67
N VAL A 262 -15.72 -7.09 16.62
CA VAL A 262 -14.60 -7.98 16.31
C VAL A 262 -13.30 -7.29 16.74
N VAL A 263 -12.52 -7.95 17.58
CA VAL A 263 -11.18 -7.50 17.98
C VAL A 263 -10.23 -8.68 18.02
N ASN A 264 -9.14 -8.65 17.24
CA ASN A 264 -8.17 -9.74 17.14
C ASN A 264 -8.83 -11.09 16.87
N GLY A 265 -9.82 -11.11 15.98
CA GLY A 265 -10.61 -12.30 15.63
C GLY A 265 -11.59 -12.80 16.72
N LYS A 266 -11.69 -12.14 17.88
CA LYS A 266 -12.69 -12.45 18.91
C LYS A 266 -13.92 -11.57 18.74
N MET A 267 -15.10 -12.20 18.67
CA MET A 267 -16.39 -11.51 18.63
C MET A 267 -16.94 -11.28 20.03
N THR A 268 -17.31 -10.05 20.36
CA THR A 268 -17.98 -9.67 21.61
C THR A 268 -19.31 -9.01 21.28
N GLU A 269 -20.41 -9.59 21.77
CA GLU A 269 -21.75 -9.07 21.51
C GLU A 269 -21.97 -7.70 22.17
N ILE A 270 -22.51 -6.76 21.40
CA ILE A 270 -22.96 -5.45 21.87
C ILE A 270 -24.44 -5.60 22.23
N GLN A 271 -24.77 -5.31 23.49
CA GLN A 271 -26.16 -5.30 23.93
C GLN A 271 -26.90 -4.13 23.29
N LEU A 272 -27.99 -4.43 22.60
CA LEU A 272 -28.92 -3.45 22.05
C LEU A 272 -30.18 -3.36 22.93
N PRO A 273 -30.82 -2.18 23.03
CA PRO A 273 -30.45 -0.91 22.41
C PRO A 273 -29.16 -0.32 23.03
N SER A 274 -28.28 0.23 22.18
CA SER A 274 -27.02 0.83 22.63
C SER A 274 -27.03 2.35 22.45
N GLU A 275 -26.20 3.06 23.20
CA GLU A 275 -26.01 4.52 23.05
C GLU A 275 -25.34 4.90 21.73
N GLN A 276 -24.56 3.99 21.15
CA GLN A 276 -23.71 4.28 19.98
C GLN A 276 -24.31 3.82 18.66
N TYR A 277 -25.11 2.75 18.69
CA TYR A 277 -25.63 2.09 17.49
C TYR A 277 -27.14 1.86 17.57
N LYS A 278 -27.81 2.02 16.43
CA LYS A 278 -29.21 1.65 16.21
C LYS A 278 -29.37 0.87 14.90
N LEU A 279 -30.36 -0.01 14.86
CA LEU A 279 -30.77 -0.68 13.63
C LEU A 279 -31.89 0.13 12.96
N GLU A 280 -31.82 0.28 11.65
CA GLU A 280 -32.85 0.90 10.84
C GLU A 280 -33.19 0.03 9.64
N LEU A 281 -34.48 -0.12 9.36
CA LEU A 281 -34.97 -0.74 8.12
C LEU A 281 -35.03 0.31 7.01
N GLN A 282 -34.49 -0.05 5.86
CA GLN A 282 -34.63 0.66 4.60
C GLN A 282 -35.52 -0.17 3.68
N ASP A 283 -36.70 0.35 3.36
CA ASP A 283 -37.58 -0.28 2.39
C ASP A 283 -37.01 -0.05 0.98
N ASN A 284 -36.70 -1.14 0.27
CA ASN A 284 -36.29 -1.07 -1.13
C ASN A 284 -37.53 -1.19 -2.02
N GLU A 285 -37.64 -0.32 -3.03
CA GLU A 285 -38.79 -0.27 -3.95
C GLU A 285 -39.03 -1.65 -4.60
N GLY A 286 -40.17 -2.26 -4.26
CA GLY A 286 -40.58 -3.56 -4.77
C GLY A 286 -41.85 -4.11 -4.14
N SER A 287 -42.58 -3.31 -3.35
CA SER A 287 -43.86 -3.77 -2.81
C SER A 287 -44.85 -3.96 -3.96
N PHE A 288 -45.54 -5.11 -3.95
CA PHE A 288 -46.67 -5.35 -4.86
C PHE A 288 -47.90 -4.52 -4.45
N ASP A 289 -47.90 -3.97 -3.22
CA ASP A 289 -48.97 -3.17 -2.65
C ASP A 289 -48.41 -1.78 -2.28
N LYS A 290 -48.89 -0.73 -2.93
CA LYS A 290 -48.21 0.58 -2.99
C LYS A 290 -48.11 1.34 -1.66
N ASP A 291 -48.75 0.86 -0.60
CA ASP A 291 -48.83 1.53 0.71
C ASP A 291 -48.46 0.63 1.91
N GLY A 292 -47.99 -0.60 1.67
CA GLY A 292 -47.70 -1.59 2.72
C GLY A 292 -46.21 -1.65 3.11
N LYS A 293 -45.91 -1.61 4.43
CA LYS A 293 -44.56 -1.91 4.95
C LYS A 293 -44.20 -3.37 4.64
N ILE A 294 -43.00 -3.61 4.10
CA ILE A 294 -42.54 -4.95 3.73
C ILE A 294 -42.11 -5.74 4.97
N ALA A 295 -41.46 -5.07 5.92
CA ALA A 295 -41.01 -5.63 7.18
C ALA A 295 -41.16 -4.61 8.32
N GLU A 296 -41.16 -5.09 9.55
CA GLU A 296 -41.18 -4.27 10.76
C GLU A 296 -40.02 -4.65 11.69
N LEU A 297 -39.33 -3.66 12.23
CA LEU A 297 -38.23 -3.83 13.17
C LEU A 297 -38.69 -3.38 14.55
N ASP A 298 -38.58 -4.27 15.53
CA ASP A 298 -38.61 -3.93 16.94
C ASP A 298 -37.20 -3.52 17.40
N PRO A 299 -36.95 -2.23 17.69
CA PRO A 299 -35.62 -1.73 18.03
C PRO A 299 -35.15 -2.16 19.44
N GLU A 300 -36.04 -2.58 20.33
CA GLU A 300 -35.67 -3.03 21.66
C GLU A 300 -35.21 -4.49 21.65
N THR A 301 -35.91 -5.36 20.93
CA THR A 301 -35.56 -6.78 20.85
C THR A 301 -34.63 -7.13 19.68
N CYS A 302 -34.45 -6.18 18.76
CA CYS A 302 -33.73 -6.34 17.49
C CYS A 302 -34.32 -7.43 16.59
N VAL A 303 -35.65 -7.57 16.64
CA VAL A 303 -36.39 -8.56 15.86
C VAL A 303 -37.00 -7.89 14.64
N VAL A 304 -36.72 -8.46 13.46
CA VAL A 304 -37.34 -8.08 12.20
C VAL A 304 -38.42 -9.10 11.86
N THR A 305 -39.64 -8.63 11.60
CA THR A 305 -40.80 -9.45 11.21
C THR A 305 -41.20 -9.16 9.77
N ALA A 306 -41.35 -10.20 8.95
CA ALA A 306 -41.78 -10.08 7.57
C ALA A 306 -43.30 -9.91 7.47
N LEU A 307 -43.77 -8.84 6.82
CA LEU A 307 -45.19 -8.51 6.71
C LEU A 307 -45.76 -8.78 5.31
N GLN A 308 -44.97 -8.50 4.27
CA GLN A 308 -45.39 -8.66 2.88
C GLN A 308 -44.26 -9.18 2.01
N LYS A 309 -44.59 -9.64 0.80
CA LYS A 309 -43.60 -10.03 -0.20
C LYS A 309 -42.89 -8.78 -0.73
N GLY A 310 -41.57 -8.73 -0.55
CA GLY A 310 -40.72 -7.65 -1.03
C GLY A 310 -39.28 -7.83 -0.57
N GLN A 311 -38.48 -6.77 -0.68
CA GLN A 311 -37.12 -6.72 -0.19
C GLN A 311 -36.95 -5.52 0.73
N ALA A 312 -36.35 -5.74 1.90
CA ALA A 312 -35.98 -4.69 2.84
C ALA A 312 -34.49 -4.85 3.19
N GLY A 313 -33.79 -3.73 3.33
CA GLY A 313 -32.42 -3.69 3.83
C GLY A 313 -32.41 -3.36 5.33
N LEU A 314 -31.61 -4.07 6.12
CA LEU A 314 -31.36 -3.71 7.51
C LEU A 314 -29.96 -3.07 7.61
N VAL A 315 -29.90 -1.86 8.14
CA VAL A 315 -28.66 -1.10 8.25
C VAL A 315 -28.36 -0.80 9.72
N LEU A 316 -27.11 -1.00 10.12
CA LEU A 316 -26.60 -0.56 11.41
C LEU A 316 -26.10 0.88 11.27
N MET A 317 -26.72 1.79 12.01
CA MET A 317 -26.39 3.22 11.99
C MET A 317 -25.67 3.60 13.29
N TYR A 318 -24.63 4.42 13.16
CA TYR A 318 -24.05 5.14 14.30
C TYR A 318 -24.98 6.30 14.68
N LYS A 319 -25.28 6.44 15.98
CA LYS A 319 -26.15 7.50 16.51
C LYS A 319 -25.46 8.86 16.54
#